data_AF-A0A6G0ZGM2-F1
#
_entry.id   AF-A0A6G0ZGM2-F1
#
_cell.length_a   1.000
_cell.length_b   1.000
_cell.length_c   1.000
_cell.angle_alpha   90.00
_cell.angle_beta   90.00
_cell.angle_gamma   90.00
#
_symmetry.space_group_name_H-M   'P 1'
#
loop_
_entity.id
_entity.type
_entity.pdbx_description
1 polymer ?
#
loop_
_entity_poly.entity_id
_entity_poly.type
_entity_poly.pdbx_seq_one_letter_code
_entity_poly.pdbx_strand_id
1 'polypeptide(L)'
;MNTQLINIEVYYEALCKDSVNFVSKELLPVYNKLNKFINVTLIPFAQGNITINTDKTVNVTCRRDGECNADKVHACGINKIKESEKLIKFVNCSLTEGFNSPNKTIPIEVCGKNSSIDNNTITDITECANNTETWSTLLQNYKNMSSSANVTTVPKILVNKVPEDFTSINLMKVVCKKINDKDLPEECKSIVSGSDNLVVGVLPIIIGAFYIIKMI
;
A
#
# COMPACT_ATOMS: atom_id res chain seq x y z
N MET A 1 12.01 -6.89 22.49
CA MET A 1 10.64 -7.11 21.99
C MET A 1 10.75 -7.93 20.72
N ASN A 2 10.09 -9.08 20.62
CA ASN A 2 10.04 -9.86 19.38
C ASN A 2 8.68 -9.56 18.72
N THR A 3 8.53 -8.32 18.26
CA THR A 3 7.27 -7.84 17.68
C THR A 3 7.16 -8.41 16.27
N GLN A 4 6.18 -9.31 16.06
CA GLN A 4 5.89 -9.83 14.73
C GLN A 4 5.40 -8.68 13.84
N LEU A 5 6.15 -8.39 12.77
CA LEU A 5 5.78 -7.33 11.83
C LEU A 5 4.55 -7.75 11.01
N ILE A 6 3.63 -6.80 10.86
CA ILE A 6 2.47 -6.91 9.98
C ILE A 6 2.95 -6.59 8.56
N ASN A 7 2.96 -7.60 7.69
CA ASN A 7 3.38 -7.44 6.31
C ASN A 7 2.24 -6.85 5.49
N ILE A 8 2.53 -5.78 4.76
CA ILE A 8 1.59 -5.09 3.87
C ILE A 8 2.19 -5.13 2.47
N GLU A 9 1.51 -5.81 1.55
CA GLU A 9 1.84 -5.77 0.13
C GLU A 9 0.84 -4.89 -0.60
N VAL A 10 1.37 -3.99 -1.44
CA VAL A 10 0.59 -3.03 -2.20
C VAL A 10 0.92 -3.23 -3.68
N TYR A 11 -0.03 -3.78 -4.41
CA TYR A 11 0.03 -3.94 -5.86
C TYR A 11 -0.66 -2.75 -6.51
N TYR A 12 0.06 -1.98 -7.32
CA TYR A 12 -0.39 -0.67 -7.78
C TYR A 12 0.13 -0.31 -9.19
N GLU A 13 -0.39 0.78 -9.74
CA GLU A 13 0.04 1.37 -11.04
C GLU A 13 0.36 2.87 -10.85
N ALA A 14 1.46 3.34 -11.44
CA ALA A 14 2.00 4.67 -11.16
C ALA A 14 1.07 5.85 -11.54
N LEU A 15 0.17 5.69 -12.53
CA LEU A 15 -0.77 6.73 -12.99
C LEU A 15 -2.24 6.40 -12.73
N CYS A 16 -2.50 5.48 -11.81
CA CYS A 16 -3.85 5.14 -11.37
C CYS A 16 -4.29 6.00 -10.18
N LYS A 17 -5.42 6.71 -10.33
CA LYS A 17 -5.97 7.59 -9.27
C LYS A 17 -6.18 6.85 -7.94
N ASP A 18 -6.67 5.61 -7.97
CA ASP A 18 -6.92 4.84 -6.75
C ASP A 18 -5.61 4.37 -6.10
N SER A 19 -4.59 4.07 -6.89
CA SER A 19 -3.24 3.77 -6.39
C SER A 19 -2.62 5.00 -5.71
N VAL A 20 -2.72 6.17 -6.35
CA VAL A 20 -2.27 7.46 -5.78
C VAL A 20 -2.99 7.74 -4.46
N ASN A 21 -4.32 7.62 -4.45
CA ASN A 21 -5.13 7.84 -3.26
C ASN A 21 -4.75 6.91 -2.12
N PHE A 22 -4.61 5.61 -2.39
CA PHE A 22 -4.26 4.65 -1.35
C PHE A 22 -2.89 4.96 -0.73
N VAL A 23 -1.86 5.19 -1.55
CA VAL A 23 -0.51 5.44 -1.00
C VAL A 23 -0.47 6.75 -0.21
N SER A 24 -1.10 7.81 -0.73
CA SER A 24 -1.05 9.15 -0.12
C SER A 24 -1.96 9.30 1.11
N LYS A 25 -3.14 8.69 1.11
CA LYS A 25 -4.15 8.88 2.15
C LYS A 25 -4.17 7.78 3.20
N GLU A 26 -3.76 6.55 2.83
CA GLU A 26 -3.76 5.41 3.74
C GLU A 26 -2.32 5.01 4.12
N LEU A 27 -1.50 4.60 3.15
CA LEU A 27 -0.21 3.97 3.43
C LEU A 27 0.78 4.90 4.14
N LEU A 28 1.07 6.07 3.56
CA LEU A 28 2.06 6.99 4.13
C LEU A 28 1.66 7.47 5.55
N PRO A 29 0.41 7.90 5.81
CA PRO A 29 -0.02 8.26 7.16
C PRO A 29 0.07 7.12 8.18
N VAL A 30 -0.29 5.90 7.78
CA VAL A 30 -0.16 4.71 8.65
C VAL A 30 1.30 4.39 8.92
N TYR A 31 2.16 4.40 7.89
CA TYR A 31 3.58 4.14 8.05
C TYR A 31 4.25 5.15 8.98
N ASN A 32 3.95 6.45 8.85
CA ASN A 32 4.51 7.48 9.72
C ASN A 32 4.21 7.25 11.22
N LYS A 33 3.08 6.60 11.53
CA LYS A 33 2.66 6.32 12.92
C LYS A 33 3.10 4.94 13.40
N LEU A 34 3.08 3.95 12.51
CA LEU A 34 3.18 2.53 12.86
C LEU A 34 4.36 1.80 12.21
N ASN A 35 5.37 2.52 11.70
CA ASN A 35 6.55 1.91 11.03
C ASN A 35 7.27 0.83 11.86
N LYS A 36 7.21 0.88 13.18
CA LYS A 36 7.79 -0.16 14.07
C LYS A 36 7.04 -1.49 14.04
N PHE A 37 5.80 -1.49 13.55
CA PHE A 37 4.90 -2.64 13.56
C PHE A 37 4.64 -3.21 12.17
N ILE A 38 5.00 -2.49 11.11
CA ILE A 38 4.64 -2.86 9.75
C ILE A 38 5.88 -3.01 8.87
N ASN A 39 5.80 -3.96 7.94
CA ASN A 39 6.76 -4.13 6.87
C ASN A 39 6.02 -3.97 5.54
N VAL A 40 6.46 -3.04 4.70
CA VAL A 40 5.75 -2.68 3.46
C VAL A 40 6.52 -3.19 2.25
N THR A 41 5.83 -3.91 1.37
CA THR A 41 6.31 -4.29 0.04
C THR A 41 5.48 -3.59 -1.01
N LEU A 42 6.15 -2.86 -1.90
CA LEU A 42 5.54 -2.10 -3.00
C LEU A 42 5.75 -2.85 -4.32
N ILE A 43 4.67 -3.13 -5.03
CA ILE A 43 4.65 -3.89 -6.29
C ILE A 43 4.02 -3.00 -7.39
N PRO A 44 4.80 -2.26 -8.18
CA PRO A 44 4.30 -1.44 -9.27
C PRO A 44 3.89 -2.32 -10.47
N PHE A 45 3.44 -1.69 -11.57
CA PHE A 45 3.17 -2.38 -12.84
C PHE A 45 2.13 -3.51 -12.74
N ALA A 46 1.24 -3.44 -11.76
CA ALA A 46 0.52 -4.63 -11.32
C ALA A 46 -0.50 -5.18 -12.33
N GLN A 47 -0.95 -4.38 -13.30
CA GLN A 47 -1.77 -4.85 -14.43
C GLN A 47 -1.11 -4.64 -15.80
N GLY A 48 0.17 -4.26 -15.82
CA GLY A 48 0.94 -4.18 -17.05
C GLY A 48 1.25 -5.56 -17.61
N ASN A 49 1.66 -5.60 -18.87
CA ASN A 49 2.21 -6.80 -19.50
C ASN A 49 3.57 -6.51 -20.11
N ILE A 50 4.46 -7.47 -19.98
CA ILE A 50 5.81 -7.40 -20.54
C ILE A 50 6.13 -8.74 -21.19
N THR A 51 6.80 -8.68 -22.33
CA THR A 51 7.31 -9.84 -23.06
C THR A 51 8.71 -9.52 -23.57
N ILE A 52 9.65 -10.42 -23.30
CA ILE A 52 10.98 -10.38 -23.91
C ILE A 52 11.03 -11.45 -24.98
N ASN A 53 11.20 -11.00 -26.23
CA ASN A 53 11.29 -11.88 -27.37
C ASN A 53 12.67 -12.56 -27.45
N THR A 54 12.80 -13.59 -28.28
CA THR A 54 14.06 -14.32 -28.49
C THR A 54 15.19 -13.45 -29.04
N ASP A 55 14.84 -12.39 -29.78
CA ASP A 55 15.77 -11.38 -30.32
C ASP A 55 16.14 -10.28 -29.30
N LYS A 56 15.70 -10.43 -28.04
CA LYS A 56 15.85 -9.47 -26.93
C LYS A 56 15.02 -8.18 -27.09
N THR A 57 14.13 -8.10 -28.07
CA THR A 57 13.16 -7.00 -28.16
C THR A 57 12.20 -7.08 -26.96
N VAL A 58 12.02 -5.96 -26.25
CA VAL A 58 11.13 -5.86 -25.08
C VAL A 58 9.84 -5.14 -25.48
N ASN A 59 8.72 -5.85 -25.39
CA ASN A 59 7.39 -5.30 -25.54
C ASN A 59 6.80 -5.06 -24.16
N VAL A 60 6.36 -3.83 -23.88
CA VAL A 60 5.73 -3.44 -22.61
C VAL A 60 4.45 -2.67 -22.89
N THR A 61 3.37 -3.03 -22.19
CA THR A 61 2.05 -2.39 -22.33
C THR A 61 1.45 -2.10 -20.96
N CYS A 62 0.84 -0.93 -20.83
CA CYS A 62 0.18 -0.45 -19.60
C CYS A 62 -1.22 0.07 -19.93
N ARG A 63 -2.01 0.39 -18.90
CA ARG A 63 -3.42 0.80 -19.09
C ARG A 63 -3.58 2.23 -19.56
N ARG A 64 -2.59 3.08 -19.28
CA ARG A 64 -2.63 4.53 -19.54
C ARG A 64 -1.37 4.97 -20.26
N ASP A 65 -1.49 6.07 -20.99
CA ASP A 65 -0.33 6.71 -21.60
C ASP A 65 0.65 7.23 -20.54
N GLY A 66 1.95 7.14 -20.83
CA GLY A 66 3.04 7.45 -19.88
C GLY A 66 3.24 6.46 -18.73
N GLU A 67 2.26 5.59 -18.43
CA GLU A 67 2.26 4.73 -17.23
C GLU A 67 3.43 3.75 -17.21
N CYS A 68 3.76 3.13 -18.34
CA CYS A 68 4.91 2.22 -18.41
C CYS A 68 6.22 2.93 -18.08
N ASN A 69 6.38 4.20 -18.46
CA ASN A 69 7.59 4.95 -18.13
C ASN A 69 7.60 5.29 -16.63
N ALA A 70 6.47 5.65 -16.06
CA ALA A 70 6.33 5.88 -14.63
C ALA A 70 6.59 4.60 -13.81
N ASP A 71 6.03 3.45 -14.23
CA ASP A 71 6.25 2.16 -13.57
C ASP A 71 7.72 1.70 -13.64
N LYS A 72 8.46 1.99 -14.73
CA LYS A 72 9.92 1.77 -14.79
C LYS A 72 10.65 2.55 -13.69
N VAL A 73 10.30 3.83 -13.52
CA VAL A 73 10.90 4.68 -12.48
C VAL A 73 10.59 4.13 -11.08
N HIS A 74 9.37 3.67 -10.85
CA HIS A 74 8.97 3.09 -9.57
C HIS A 74 9.72 1.78 -9.29
N ALA A 75 9.79 0.89 -10.28
CA ALA A 75 10.55 -0.35 -10.20
C ALA A 75 12.02 -0.09 -9.85
N CYS A 76 12.65 0.89 -10.51
CA CYS A 76 14.02 1.30 -10.22
C CYS A 76 14.19 1.96 -8.86
N GLY A 77 13.25 2.83 -8.45
CA GLY A 77 13.20 3.43 -7.12
C GLY A 77 13.17 2.36 -6.03
N ILE A 78 12.27 1.38 -6.14
CA ILE A 78 12.16 0.26 -5.20
C ILE A 78 13.44 -0.58 -5.18
N ASN A 79 14.07 -0.82 -6.34
CA ASN A 79 15.31 -1.57 -6.41
C ASN A 79 16.50 -0.85 -5.76
N LYS A 80 16.56 0.48 -5.87
CA LYS A 80 17.72 1.28 -5.44
C LYS A 80 17.62 1.83 -4.02
N ILE A 81 16.42 2.21 -3.56
CA ILE A 81 16.22 2.82 -2.24
C ILE A 81 16.08 1.73 -1.17
N LYS A 82 17.04 1.64 -0.25
CA LYS A 82 17.08 0.59 0.79
C LYS A 82 16.31 0.93 2.07
N GLU A 83 16.21 2.23 2.39
CA GLU A 83 15.51 2.69 3.58
C GLU A 83 14.00 2.80 3.31
N SER A 84 13.20 2.00 4.01
CA SER A 84 11.74 1.91 3.80
C SER A 84 11.03 3.25 3.93
N GLU A 85 11.43 4.10 4.88
CA GLU A 85 10.82 5.43 5.04
C GLU A 85 11.07 6.32 3.81
N LYS A 86 12.30 6.37 3.32
CA LYS A 86 12.67 7.13 2.12
C LYS A 86 11.97 6.57 0.89
N LEU A 87 11.87 5.24 0.77
CA LEU A 87 11.20 4.57 -0.33
C LEU A 87 9.71 4.92 -0.38
N ILE A 88 9.00 4.85 0.74
CA ILE A 88 7.56 5.16 0.79
C ILE A 88 7.32 6.65 0.51
N LYS A 89 8.17 7.54 1.02
CA LYS A 89 8.12 8.98 0.70
C LYS A 89 8.36 9.23 -0.80
N PHE A 90 9.33 8.55 -1.39
CA PHE A 90 9.64 8.65 -2.82
C PHE A 90 8.46 8.18 -3.67
N VAL A 91 7.91 7.01 -3.38
CA VAL A 91 6.77 6.45 -4.12
C VAL A 91 5.52 7.31 -3.95
N ASN A 92 5.27 7.86 -2.76
CA ASN A 92 4.16 8.78 -2.56
C ASN A 92 4.32 10.06 -3.40
N CYS A 93 5.51 10.67 -3.38
CA CYS A 93 5.81 11.83 -4.20
C CYS A 93 5.67 11.49 -5.69
N SER A 94 6.28 10.40 -6.15
CA SER A 94 6.28 10.05 -7.58
C SER A 94 4.88 9.73 -8.09
N LEU A 95 4.05 9.02 -7.32
CA LEU A 95 2.64 8.82 -7.62
C LEU A 95 1.89 10.16 -7.78
N THR A 96 2.05 11.05 -6.80
CA THR A 96 1.31 12.31 -6.75
C THR A 96 1.74 13.25 -7.87
N GLU A 97 3.05 13.48 -8.02
CA GLU A 97 3.60 14.35 -9.05
C GLU A 97 3.42 13.78 -10.45
N GLY A 98 3.60 12.47 -10.62
CA GLY A 98 3.41 11.78 -11.91
C GLY A 98 1.97 11.86 -12.40
N PHE A 99 1.00 11.64 -11.51
CA PHE A 99 -0.42 11.72 -11.84
C PHE A 99 -0.84 13.14 -12.25
N ASN A 100 -0.34 14.15 -11.53
CA ASN A 100 -0.64 15.55 -11.75
C ASN A 100 0.18 16.18 -12.90
N SER A 101 1.27 15.53 -13.32
CA SER A 101 2.10 15.98 -14.43
C SER A 101 1.29 16.05 -15.74
N PRO A 102 1.34 17.18 -16.47
CA PRO A 102 0.70 17.30 -17.79
C PRO A 102 1.20 16.24 -18.78
N ASN A 103 2.50 15.91 -18.69
CA ASN A 103 3.17 14.96 -19.59
C ASN A 103 3.33 13.56 -18.99
N LYS A 104 2.69 13.28 -17.84
CA LYS A 104 2.75 11.97 -17.17
C LYS A 104 4.16 11.49 -16.81
N THR A 105 5.07 12.44 -16.60
CA THR A 105 6.47 12.17 -16.24
C THR A 105 6.67 12.24 -14.73
N ILE A 106 7.47 11.30 -14.20
CA ILE A 106 7.92 11.32 -12.81
C ILE A 106 9.12 12.28 -12.66
N PRO A 107 9.05 13.30 -11.80
CA PRO A 107 10.21 14.16 -11.51
C PRO A 107 11.14 13.49 -10.48
N ILE A 108 11.97 12.55 -10.95
CA ILE A 108 12.86 11.72 -10.10
C ILE A 108 13.69 12.57 -9.11
N GLU A 109 14.32 13.64 -9.59
CA GLU A 109 15.18 14.49 -8.77
C GLU A 109 14.40 15.20 -7.64
N VAL A 110 13.23 15.74 -7.97
CA VAL A 110 12.36 16.42 -6.99
C VAL A 110 11.91 15.44 -5.92
N CYS A 111 11.39 14.27 -6.34
CA CYS A 111 10.92 13.27 -5.39
C CYS A 111 12.04 12.61 -4.60
N GLY A 112 13.23 12.46 -5.19
CA GLY A 112 14.43 12.00 -4.51
C GLY A 112 14.83 12.94 -3.37
N LYS A 113 14.98 14.24 -3.69
CA LYS A 113 15.36 15.28 -2.71
C LYS A 113 14.32 15.42 -1.60
N ASN A 114 13.02 15.47 -1.94
CA ASN A 114 11.93 15.55 -0.97
C ASN A 114 11.87 14.35 -0.02
N SER A 115 12.46 13.23 -0.42
CA SER A 115 12.52 11.99 0.36
C SER A 115 13.87 11.77 1.05
N SER A 116 14.74 12.78 1.05
CA SER A 116 16.09 12.72 1.63
C SER A 116 16.95 11.58 1.06
N ILE A 117 16.78 11.28 -0.22
CA ILE A 117 17.60 10.32 -0.96
C ILE A 117 18.85 11.05 -1.47
N ASP A 118 20.01 10.42 -1.34
CA ASP A 118 21.27 10.99 -1.78
C ASP A 118 21.36 11.06 -3.32
N ASN A 119 22.17 11.98 -3.83
CA ASN A 119 22.27 12.24 -5.26
C ASN A 119 22.80 11.04 -6.06
N ASN A 120 23.61 10.15 -5.46
CA ASN A 120 24.10 8.96 -6.16
C ASN A 120 22.94 7.99 -6.38
N THR A 121 22.14 7.73 -5.34
CA THR A 121 20.92 6.90 -5.46
C THR A 121 19.92 7.51 -6.46
N ILE A 122 19.75 8.84 -6.50
CA ILE A 122 18.90 9.52 -7.49
C ILE A 122 19.40 9.28 -8.93
N THR A 123 20.72 9.37 -9.13
CA THR A 123 21.37 9.09 -10.41
C THR A 123 21.16 7.63 -10.81
N ASP A 124 21.40 6.70 -9.89
CA ASP A 124 21.18 5.26 -10.06
C ASP A 124 19.75 4.89 -10.47
N ILE A 125 18.74 5.59 -9.93
CA ILE A 125 17.33 5.40 -10.31
C ILE A 125 17.12 5.82 -11.77
N THR A 126 17.69 6.97 -12.15
CA THR A 126 17.58 7.53 -13.50
C THR A 126 18.27 6.62 -14.52
N GLU A 127 19.48 6.15 -14.23
CA GLU A 127 20.22 5.22 -15.08
C GLU A 127 19.49 3.88 -15.23
N CYS A 128 18.98 3.34 -14.12
CA CYS A 128 18.17 2.12 -14.14
C CYS A 128 16.93 2.26 -15.05
N ALA A 129 16.21 3.39 -14.95
CA ALA A 129 15.00 3.62 -15.75
C ALA A 129 15.29 3.76 -17.25
N ASN A 130 16.51 4.19 -17.61
CA ASN A 130 16.97 4.30 -18.99
C ASN A 130 17.63 3.03 -19.53
N ASN A 131 17.98 2.07 -18.66
CA ASN A 131 18.62 0.83 -19.05
C ASN A 131 17.60 -0.29 -19.30
N THR A 132 17.37 -0.63 -20.57
CA THR A 132 16.39 -1.65 -21.00
C THR A 132 16.54 -3.01 -20.32
N GLU A 133 17.77 -3.50 -20.17
CA GLU A 133 18.01 -4.80 -19.53
C GLU A 133 17.60 -4.78 -18.05
N THR A 134 17.91 -3.68 -17.36
CA THR A 134 17.62 -3.53 -15.93
C THR A 134 16.13 -3.38 -15.68
N TRP A 135 15.45 -2.40 -16.29
CA TRP A 135 14.04 -2.17 -16.01
C TRP A 135 13.16 -3.32 -16.52
N SER A 136 13.51 -3.98 -17.62
CA SER A 136 12.71 -5.09 -18.16
C SER A 136 12.76 -6.33 -17.25
N THR A 137 13.89 -6.58 -16.60
CA THR A 137 14.01 -7.65 -15.60
C THR A 137 13.16 -7.35 -14.37
N LEU A 138 13.19 -6.10 -13.89
CA LEU A 138 12.36 -5.68 -12.75
C LEU A 138 10.86 -5.78 -13.06
N LEU A 139 10.41 -5.28 -14.21
CA LEU A 139 9.00 -5.35 -14.61
C LEU A 139 8.52 -6.79 -14.82
N GLN A 140 9.34 -7.69 -15.36
CA GLN A 140 8.99 -9.12 -15.42
C GLN A 140 8.79 -9.72 -14.04
N ASN A 141 9.65 -9.40 -13.07
CA ASN A 141 9.48 -9.87 -11.71
C ASN A 141 8.16 -9.36 -11.10
N TYR A 142 7.86 -8.07 -11.23
CA TYR A 142 6.60 -7.52 -10.72
C TYR A 142 5.37 -8.06 -11.42
N LYS A 143 5.46 -8.35 -12.73
CA LYS A 143 4.40 -9.06 -13.46
C LYS A 143 4.18 -10.46 -12.91
N ASN A 144 5.24 -11.20 -12.61
CA ASN A 144 5.14 -12.53 -12.02
C ASN A 144 4.52 -12.49 -10.61
N MET A 145 4.94 -11.53 -9.77
CA MET A 145 4.35 -11.30 -8.45
C MET A 145 2.86 -10.98 -8.55
N SER A 146 2.47 -10.06 -9.45
CA SER A 146 1.07 -9.66 -9.63
C SER A 146 0.19 -10.77 -10.19
N SER A 147 0.75 -11.61 -11.07
CA SER A 147 0.07 -12.80 -11.59
C SER A 147 -0.12 -13.86 -10.50
N SER A 148 0.91 -14.09 -9.68
CA SER A 148 0.86 -15.01 -8.53
C SER A 148 -0.16 -14.57 -7.48
N ALA A 149 -0.30 -13.25 -7.31
CA ALA A 149 -1.29 -12.65 -6.43
C ALA A 149 -2.69 -12.53 -7.06
N ASN A 150 -2.92 -12.99 -8.30
CA ASN A 150 -4.19 -12.83 -9.03
C ASN A 150 -4.71 -11.38 -8.99
N VAL A 151 -3.88 -10.42 -9.40
CA VAL A 151 -4.27 -9.00 -9.47
C VAL A 151 -5.18 -8.78 -10.68
N THR A 152 -6.47 -8.49 -10.44
CA THR A 152 -7.46 -8.13 -11.47
C THR A 152 -7.84 -6.65 -11.43
N THR A 153 -7.61 -5.98 -10.30
CA THR A 153 -7.85 -4.56 -10.06
C THR A 153 -6.74 -3.99 -9.18
N VAL A 154 -6.47 -2.69 -9.32
CA VAL A 154 -5.52 -1.96 -8.47
C VAL A 154 -6.18 -0.76 -7.77
N PRO A 155 -5.72 -0.38 -6.57
CA PRO A 155 -4.69 -1.08 -5.80
C PRO A 155 -5.24 -2.40 -5.23
N LYS A 156 -4.40 -3.44 -5.18
CA LYS A 156 -4.69 -4.67 -4.42
C LYS A 156 -3.80 -4.69 -3.19
N ILE A 157 -4.42 -4.83 -2.02
CA ILE A 157 -3.75 -4.78 -0.72
C ILE A 157 -3.81 -6.16 -0.09
N LEU A 158 -2.65 -6.69 0.30
CA LEU A 158 -2.59 -7.88 1.15
C LEU A 158 -2.00 -7.52 2.50
N VAL A 159 -2.70 -7.83 3.58
CA VAL A 159 -2.18 -7.71 4.95
C VAL A 159 -1.97 -9.10 5.52
N ASN A 160 -0.71 -9.46 5.80
CA ASN A 160 -0.29 -10.82 6.15
C ASN A 160 -0.84 -11.86 5.15
N LYS A 161 -0.70 -11.58 3.85
CA LYS A 161 -1.20 -12.39 2.73
C LYS A 161 -2.72 -12.49 2.61
N VAL A 162 -3.49 -11.84 3.49
CA VAL A 162 -4.95 -11.79 3.40
C VAL A 162 -5.36 -10.57 2.56
N PRO A 163 -6.16 -10.73 1.50
CA PRO A 163 -6.62 -9.60 0.71
C PRO A 163 -7.60 -8.73 1.51
N GLU A 164 -7.38 -7.43 1.45
CA GLU A 164 -8.29 -6.43 2.01
C GLU A 164 -9.12 -5.77 0.90
N ASP A 165 -10.37 -5.43 1.18
CA ASP A 165 -11.21 -4.66 0.26
C ASP A 165 -10.78 -3.19 0.28
N PHE A 166 -10.10 -2.75 -0.79
CA PHE A 166 -9.59 -1.39 -0.88
C PHE A 166 -10.71 -0.33 -0.93
N THR A 167 -11.93 -0.69 -1.35
CA THR A 167 -13.03 0.29 -1.50
C THR A 167 -13.57 0.77 -0.15
N SER A 168 -13.40 -0.05 0.88
CA SER A 168 -13.84 0.21 2.25
C SER A 168 -12.68 0.24 3.26
N ILE A 169 -11.43 0.20 2.78
CA ILE A 169 -10.27 0.07 3.64
C ILE A 169 -10.08 1.30 4.53
N ASN A 170 -9.83 1.03 5.80
CA ASN A 170 -9.17 1.94 6.72
C ASN A 170 -7.93 1.21 7.22
N LEU A 171 -6.78 1.50 6.61
CA LEU A 171 -5.56 0.74 6.82
C LEU A 171 -5.08 0.85 8.27
N MET A 172 -5.28 2.01 8.90
CA MET A 172 -4.98 2.21 10.32
C MET A 172 -5.76 1.20 11.19
N LYS A 173 -7.07 1.06 10.99
CA LYS A 173 -7.91 0.11 11.73
C LYS A 173 -7.48 -1.33 11.48
N VAL A 174 -7.15 -1.68 10.24
CA VAL A 174 -6.69 -3.04 9.89
C VAL A 174 -5.38 -3.37 10.60
N VAL A 175 -4.42 -2.46 10.60
CA VAL A 175 -3.12 -2.64 11.27
C VAL A 175 -3.28 -2.68 12.78
N CYS A 176 -3.98 -1.71 13.37
CA CYS A 176 -4.18 -1.63 14.82
C CYS A 176 -4.81 -2.90 15.41
N LYS A 177 -5.79 -3.51 14.72
CA LYS A 177 -6.42 -4.77 15.14
C LYS A 177 -5.48 -5.98 15.13
N LYS A 178 -4.34 -5.87 14.46
CA LYS A 178 -3.34 -6.95 14.35
C LYS A 178 -2.14 -6.72 15.27
N ILE A 179 -2.06 -5.58 15.96
CA ILE A 179 -1.02 -5.32 16.96
C ILE A 179 -1.45 -5.95 18.28
N ASN A 180 -0.53 -6.65 18.94
CA ASN A 180 -0.79 -7.22 20.27
C ASN A 180 -1.11 -6.12 21.29
N ASP A 181 -2.10 -6.35 22.16
CA ASP A 181 -2.54 -5.37 23.17
C ASP A 181 -1.40 -4.82 24.04
N LYS A 182 -0.40 -5.66 24.35
CA LYS A 182 0.78 -5.28 25.15
C LYS A 182 1.66 -4.23 24.47
N ASP A 183 1.67 -4.20 23.14
CA ASP A 183 2.49 -3.31 22.33
C ASP A 183 1.62 -2.24 21.61
N LEU A 184 0.35 -2.11 21.98
CA LEU A 184 -0.63 -1.28 21.28
C LEU A 184 -0.31 0.22 21.44
N PRO A 185 -0.02 0.95 20.35
CA PRO A 185 0.26 2.38 20.39
C PRO A 185 -0.98 3.20 20.79
N GLU A 186 -0.77 4.39 21.34
CA GLU A 186 -1.85 5.31 21.74
C GLU A 186 -2.81 5.61 20.58
N GLU A 187 -2.27 5.76 19.37
CA GLU A 187 -3.03 6.00 18.14
C GLU A 187 -4.01 4.86 17.82
N CYS A 188 -3.71 3.64 18.28
CA CYS A 188 -4.56 2.47 18.09
C CYS A 188 -5.57 2.26 19.21
N LYS A 189 -5.32 2.74 20.43
CA LYS A 189 -6.22 2.52 21.58
C LYS A 189 -7.60 3.11 21.36
N SER A 190 -7.69 4.31 20.78
CA SER A 190 -8.97 4.96 20.46
C SER A 190 -9.76 4.23 19.37
N ILE A 191 -9.07 3.51 18.47
CA ILE A 191 -9.66 2.80 17.34
C ILE A 191 -10.21 1.44 17.76
N VAL A 192 -9.50 0.74 18.64
CA VAL A 192 -9.90 -0.58 19.14
C VAL A 192 -11.06 -0.45 20.14
N SER A 193 -10.95 0.47 21.12
CA SER A 193 -11.99 0.71 22.14
C SER A 193 -13.33 1.21 21.56
N GLY A 194 -13.30 1.97 20.47
CA GLY A 194 -14.50 2.42 19.77
C GLY A 194 -15.26 1.31 19.02
N SER A 195 -14.65 0.13 18.83
CA SER A 195 -15.30 -1.00 18.14
C SER A 195 -16.06 -1.96 19.05
N ASP A 196 -15.83 -1.89 20.38
CA ASP A 196 -16.47 -2.76 21.38
C ASP A 196 -17.78 -2.20 21.96
N ASN A 197 -18.16 -0.96 21.62
CA ASN A 197 -19.35 -0.30 22.18
C ASN A 197 -20.67 -0.57 21.41
N LEU A 198 -20.86 -1.80 20.93
CA LEU A 198 -22.18 -2.33 20.57
C LEU A 198 -22.67 -3.27 21.68
N VAL A 199 -22.72 -2.76 22.91
CA VAL A 199 -23.55 -3.37 23.95
C VAL A 199 -24.99 -3.09 23.56
N VAL A 200 -25.63 -4.07 22.90
CA VAL A 200 -27.08 -4.14 22.82
C VAL A 200 -27.56 -4.21 24.27
N GLY A 201 -28.02 -3.06 24.78
CA GLY A 201 -28.68 -2.97 26.07
C GLY A 201 -29.97 -3.79 25.99
N VAL A 202 -29.87 -5.08 26.27
CA VAL A 202 -31.03 -5.91 26.58
C VAL A 202 -31.52 -5.40 27.93
N LEU A 203 -32.53 -4.53 27.92
CA LEU A 203 -33.24 -4.18 29.15
C LEU A 203 -33.73 -5.49 29.77
N PRO A 204 -33.43 -5.75 31.06
CA PRO A 204 -34.06 -6.86 31.75
C PRO A 204 -35.55 -6.52 31.88
N ILE A 205 -36.40 -7.22 31.14
CA ILE A 205 -37.84 -7.20 31.37
C ILE A 205 -38.04 -7.85 32.74
N ILE A 206 -38.18 -7.03 33.77
CA ILE A 206 -38.64 -7.45 35.08
C ILE A 206 -40.11 -7.82 34.91
N ILE A 207 -40.37 -9.09 34.60
CA ILE A 207 -41.72 -9.65 34.71
C ILE A 207 -42.00 -9.77 36.21
N GLY A 208 -42.61 -8.72 36.76
CA GLY A 208 -43.13 -8.70 38.11
C GLY A 208 -44.16 -9.82 38.26
N ALA A 209 -43.85 -10.77 39.15
CA ALA A 209 -44.81 -11.72 39.66
C ALA A 209 -45.88 -10.98 40.46
N PHE A 210 -47.01 -10.66 39.82
CA PHE A 210 -48.22 -10.26 40.53
C PHE A 210 -49.04 -11.51 40.85
N TYR A 211 -48.77 -12.05 42.04
CA TYR A 211 -49.76 -12.81 42.80
C TYR A 211 -50.99 -11.92 43.01
N ILE A 212 -52.10 -12.24 42.34
CA ILE A 212 -53.43 -11.80 42.78
C ILE A 212 -54.04 -12.93 43.60
N ILE A 213 -54.03 -12.73 44.92
CA ILE A 213 -54.92 -13.38 45.87
C ILE A 213 -56.00 -12.34 46.23
N LYS A 214 -57.26 -12.66 45.93
CA LYS A 214 -58.47 -12.30 46.73
C LYS A 214 -59.69 -12.93 46.06
N MET A 215 -60.25 -13.99 46.65
CA MET A 215 -61.49 -13.95 47.47
C MET A 215 -62.66 -13.28 46.75
N ILE A 216 -63.58 -14.11 46.22
CA ILE A 216 -64.96 -14.32 46.71
C ILE A 216 -65.25 -15.81 46.54
#